data_AF-A0A941I0B6-F1
#
_entry.id   AF-A0A941I0B6-F1
#
_cell.length_a   1.000
_cell.length_b   1.000
_cell.length_c   1.000
_cell.angle_alpha   90.00
_cell.angle_beta   90.00
_cell.angle_gamma   90.00
#
_symmetry.space_group_name_H-M   'P 1'
#
loop_
_entity.id
_entity.type
_entity.pdbx_description
1 polymer ?
#
loop_
_entity_poly.entity_id
_entity_poly.type
_entity_poly.pdbx_seq_one_letter_code
_entity_poly.pdbx_strand_id
1 'polypeptide(L)'
;MRPFDELGRDSAHAYWNAWNQDLYGAGPGSVDAYNYSPAFAQLIYPLTVLSWPAFYVVWALLLVSALVWLLWPMAPAWRWLVLAYAVPPSLVIGNIEPFLAVAAVIGLRHPPAWAFPLLTKVTTGLGPLWFAVRREWRSAGLAVAGTALVVTVSFAAAPDLWFRWVEFLSSNTGAPTRVLPIWVRVPLALVVVVWGARRARPAALAWAMILATPVWSASAVLLLAAVPRLRRAEVASP
;
A
#
# COMPACT_ATOMS: atom_id res chain seq x y z
N MET A 1 -23.01 15.71 17.17
CA MET A 1 -21.79 15.05 16.65
C MET A 1 -21.32 15.83 15.44
N ARG A 2 -20.03 16.20 15.35
CA ARG A 2 -19.53 16.95 14.19
C ARG A 2 -19.17 15.95 13.08
N PRO A 3 -19.45 16.23 11.80
CA PRO A 3 -19.22 15.29 10.69
C PRO A 3 -17.75 14.86 10.49
N PHE A 4 -16.79 15.60 11.07
CA PHE A 4 -15.36 15.24 11.05
C PHE A 4 -14.97 14.17 12.07
N ASP A 5 -15.87 13.84 13.00
CA ASP A 5 -15.57 12.89 14.06
C ASP A 5 -15.48 11.45 13.50
N GLU A 6 -16.16 11.11 12.40
CA GLU A 6 -16.20 9.71 11.91
C GLU A 6 -15.25 9.42 10.74
N LEU A 7 -14.84 10.44 9.99
CA LEU A 7 -14.01 10.28 8.80
C LEU A 7 -12.57 9.91 9.15
N GLY A 8 -12.03 8.85 8.57
CA GLY A 8 -10.63 8.44 8.74
C GLY A 8 -10.32 7.74 10.06
N ARG A 9 -11.30 7.53 10.95
CA ARG A 9 -11.12 6.90 12.28
C ARG A 9 -10.74 5.41 12.25
N ASP A 10 -10.77 4.76 11.09
CA ASP A 10 -10.29 3.39 10.94
C ASP A 10 -8.77 3.37 10.73
N SER A 11 -8.29 3.77 9.54
CA SER A 11 -6.88 3.64 9.18
C SER A 11 -6.07 4.93 9.33
N ALA A 12 -6.60 6.09 8.91
CA ALA A 12 -5.85 7.35 9.00
C ALA A 12 -5.57 7.76 10.45
N HIS A 13 -6.51 7.50 11.36
CA HIS A 13 -6.33 7.79 12.78
C HIS A 13 -5.28 6.89 13.43
N ALA A 14 -5.19 5.61 13.04
CA ALA A 14 -4.08 4.73 13.43
C ALA A 14 -2.71 5.29 13.02
N TYR A 15 -2.62 5.93 11.85
CA TYR A 15 -1.37 6.55 11.37
C TYR A 15 -1.03 7.83 12.12
N TRP A 16 -2.02 8.68 12.37
CA TRP A 16 -1.86 9.87 13.20
C TRP A 16 -1.42 9.51 14.63
N ASN A 17 -1.97 8.44 15.18
CA ASN A 17 -1.65 7.96 16.52
C ASN A 17 -0.34 7.18 16.62
N ALA A 18 0.36 6.89 15.51
CA ALA A 18 1.58 6.07 15.53
C ALA A 18 2.65 6.53 16.53
N TRP A 19 2.69 7.83 16.86
CA TRP A 19 3.61 8.40 17.85
C TRP A 19 2.92 9.00 19.08
N ASN A 20 1.60 8.87 19.19
CA ASN A 20 0.79 9.40 20.29
C ASN A 20 0.24 8.29 21.22
N GLN A 21 0.44 7.02 20.86
CA GLN A 21 0.07 5.85 21.64
C GLN A 21 1.16 4.78 21.56
N ASP A 22 1.01 3.67 22.29
CA ASP A 22 1.96 2.56 22.19
C ASP A 22 1.94 1.93 20.78
N LEU A 23 3.03 2.13 20.05
CA LEU A 23 3.21 1.58 18.72
C LEU A 23 3.26 0.04 18.82
N TYR A 24 2.34 -0.63 18.12
CA TYR A 24 2.11 -2.08 18.18
C TYR A 24 1.37 -2.60 19.43
N GLY A 25 0.78 -1.71 20.25
CA GLY A 25 -0.01 -2.11 21.42
C GLY A 25 -1.41 -2.68 21.09
N ALA A 26 -1.94 -2.40 19.90
CA ALA A 26 -3.25 -2.87 19.44
C ALA A 26 -3.10 -3.90 18.31
N GLY A 27 -3.83 -5.03 18.43
CA GLY A 27 -3.79 -6.12 17.46
C GLY A 27 -4.46 -5.77 16.12
N PRO A 28 -4.15 -6.49 15.02
CA PRO A 28 -4.73 -6.22 13.71
C PRO A 28 -6.26 -6.26 13.72
N GLY A 29 -6.88 -5.24 13.14
CA GLY A 29 -8.35 -5.12 13.05
C GLY A 29 -9.01 -4.45 14.26
N SER A 30 -8.25 -4.17 15.33
CA SER A 30 -8.68 -3.27 16.40
C SER A 30 -8.68 -1.81 15.92
N VAL A 31 -9.46 -0.96 16.60
CA VAL A 31 -9.43 0.50 16.39
C VAL A 31 -8.01 1.01 16.63
N ASP A 32 -7.54 1.89 15.75
CA ASP A 32 -6.20 2.50 15.81
C ASP A 32 -5.02 1.52 15.77
N ALA A 33 -5.24 0.29 15.30
CA ALA A 33 -4.19 -0.70 15.14
C ALA A 33 -3.20 -0.31 14.04
N TYR A 34 -1.98 0.06 14.44
CA TYR A 34 -0.88 0.31 13.52
C TYR A 34 -0.16 -1.00 13.16
N ASN A 35 -0.18 -1.37 11.88
CA ASN A 35 0.28 -2.68 11.41
C ASN A 35 1.56 -2.64 10.55
N TYR A 36 2.15 -1.45 10.34
CA TYR A 36 3.19 -1.25 9.34
C TYR A 36 4.59 -1.20 9.96
N SER A 37 5.64 -1.25 9.13
CA SER A 37 7.01 -1.24 9.65
C SER A 37 7.37 0.10 10.31
N PRO A 38 8.40 0.12 11.17
CA PRO A 38 8.89 1.36 11.79
C PRO A 38 9.33 2.41 10.75
N ALA A 39 9.81 1.97 9.57
CA ALA A 39 10.20 2.87 8.50
C ALA A 39 9.03 3.76 8.04
N PHE A 40 7.82 3.21 7.96
CA PHE A 40 6.65 4.02 7.60
C PHE A 40 6.26 4.95 8.75
N ALA A 41 6.35 4.51 10.02
CA ALA A 41 6.07 5.35 11.17
C ALA A 41 7.00 6.57 11.20
N GLN A 42 8.29 6.36 10.97
CA GLN A 42 9.28 7.42 10.88
C GLN A 42 9.00 8.37 9.70
N LEU A 43 8.61 7.84 8.54
CA LEU A 43 8.28 8.65 7.36
C LEU A 43 7.11 9.60 7.63
N ILE A 44 6.07 9.13 8.33
CA ILE A 44 4.87 9.94 8.60
C ILE A 44 4.99 10.81 9.85
N TYR A 45 6.05 10.67 10.66
CA TYR A 45 6.24 11.40 11.92
C TYR A 45 5.99 12.92 11.79
N PRO A 46 6.49 13.65 10.77
CA PRO A 46 6.23 15.09 10.66
C PRO A 46 4.73 15.42 10.57
N LEU A 47 3.92 14.53 10.00
CA LEU A 47 2.48 14.70 9.91
C LEU A 47 1.80 14.43 11.26
N THR A 48 2.29 13.48 12.07
CA THR A 48 1.66 13.09 13.33
C THR A 48 1.74 14.17 14.41
N VAL A 49 2.61 15.17 14.24
CA VAL A 49 2.70 16.36 15.11
C VAL A 49 1.50 17.30 14.93
N LEU A 50 0.80 17.22 13.79
CA LEU A 50 -0.38 18.03 13.53
C LEU A 50 -1.55 17.62 14.45
N SER A 51 -2.49 18.54 14.67
CA SER A 51 -3.78 18.17 15.26
C SER A 51 -4.51 17.18 14.34
N TRP A 52 -5.36 16.32 14.91
CA TRP A 52 -6.13 15.34 14.14
C TRP A 52 -6.80 15.92 12.88
N PRO A 53 -7.55 17.05 12.94
CA PRO A 53 -8.18 17.62 11.76
C PRO A 53 -7.16 18.04 10.68
N ALA A 54 -6.03 18.61 11.09
CA ALA A 54 -4.98 19.04 10.17
C ALA A 54 -4.27 17.85 9.51
N PHE A 55 -3.94 16.81 10.29
CA PHE A 55 -3.43 15.55 9.76
C PHE A 55 -4.38 14.98 8.71
N TYR A 56 -5.66 14.86 9.06
CA TYR A 56 -6.65 14.24 8.18
C TYR A 56 -6.83 15.03 6.87
N VAL A 57 -6.86 16.37 6.91
CA VAL A 57 -6.94 17.21 5.71
C VAL A 57 -5.73 16.97 4.80
N VAL A 58 -4.51 17.00 5.35
CA VAL A 58 -3.29 16.75 4.55
C VAL A 58 -3.31 15.33 3.97
N TRP A 59 -3.68 14.35 4.78
CA TRP A 59 -3.75 12.95 4.36
C TRP A 59 -4.79 12.72 3.25
N ALA A 60 -5.98 13.31 3.40
CA ALA A 60 -7.05 13.29 2.41
C ALA A 60 -6.58 13.89 1.07
N LEU A 61 -5.92 15.04 1.10
CA LEU A 61 -5.38 15.69 -0.10
C LEU A 61 -4.36 14.82 -0.81
N LEU A 62 -3.48 14.13 -0.07
CA LEU A 62 -2.52 13.20 -0.63
C LEU A 62 -3.21 11.98 -1.29
N LEU A 63 -4.20 11.38 -0.62
CA LEU A 63 -4.97 10.26 -1.18
C LEU A 63 -5.73 10.66 -2.46
N VAL A 64 -6.41 11.81 -2.44
CA VAL A 64 -7.13 12.34 -3.60
C VAL A 64 -6.15 12.64 -4.73
N SER A 65 -5.00 13.24 -4.43
CA SER A 65 -3.96 13.52 -5.43
C SER A 65 -3.41 12.24 -6.07
N ALA A 66 -3.20 11.18 -5.29
CA ALA A 66 -2.81 9.87 -5.80
C ALA A 66 -3.86 9.31 -6.77
N LEU A 67 -5.15 9.34 -6.40
CA LEU A 67 -6.25 8.87 -7.26
C LEU A 67 -6.42 9.71 -8.53
N VAL A 68 -6.41 11.03 -8.40
CA VAL A 68 -6.50 11.96 -9.52
C VAL A 68 -5.35 11.72 -10.48
N TRP A 69 -4.11 11.59 -9.95
CA TRP A 69 -2.98 11.18 -10.75
C TRP A 69 -3.34 9.88 -11.44
N LEU A 70 -3.49 8.75 -10.72
CA LEU A 70 -3.75 7.38 -11.23
C LEU A 70 -4.81 7.28 -12.35
N LEU A 71 -5.90 8.03 -12.23
CA LEU A 71 -7.04 7.96 -13.16
C LEU A 71 -6.99 9.01 -14.28
N TRP A 72 -6.06 9.98 -14.22
CA TRP A 72 -5.88 11.01 -15.27
C TRP A 72 -5.75 10.48 -16.71
N PRO A 73 -5.15 9.31 -16.97
CA PRO A 73 -5.13 8.69 -18.29
C PRO A 73 -6.49 8.35 -18.90
N MET A 74 -7.53 8.25 -18.10
CA MET A 74 -8.86 7.83 -18.58
C MET A 74 -9.53 8.94 -19.38
N ALA A 75 -10.45 8.56 -20.27
CA ALA A 75 -11.33 9.50 -20.96
C ALA A 75 -12.12 10.32 -19.93
N PRO A 76 -12.37 11.63 -20.15
CA PRO A 76 -12.95 12.53 -19.15
C PRO A 76 -14.26 12.00 -18.52
N ALA A 77 -15.18 11.46 -19.32
CA ALA A 77 -16.45 10.93 -18.83
C ALA A 77 -16.26 9.81 -17.80
N TRP A 78 -15.38 8.85 -18.08
CA TRP A 78 -15.08 7.73 -17.18
C TRP A 78 -14.21 8.15 -16.00
N ARG A 79 -13.30 9.11 -16.19
CA ARG A 79 -12.41 9.61 -15.13
C ARG A 79 -13.22 10.15 -13.96
N TRP A 80 -14.19 11.03 -14.24
CA TRP A 80 -14.99 11.64 -13.19
C TRP A 80 -15.91 10.64 -12.49
N LEU A 81 -16.49 9.71 -13.25
CA LEU A 81 -17.32 8.64 -12.68
C LEU A 81 -16.51 7.76 -11.71
N VAL A 82 -15.31 7.32 -12.11
CA VAL A 82 -14.47 6.47 -11.26
C VAL A 82 -13.91 7.25 -10.06
N LEU A 83 -13.55 8.53 -10.22
CA LEU A 83 -13.16 9.37 -9.10
C LEU A 83 -14.30 9.56 -8.08
N ALA A 84 -15.52 9.79 -8.56
CA ALA A 84 -16.70 9.92 -7.70
C ALA A 84 -16.95 8.64 -6.88
N TYR A 85 -16.60 7.46 -7.41
CA TYR A 85 -16.66 6.20 -6.68
C TYR A 85 -15.46 5.98 -5.75
N ALA A 86 -14.24 6.28 -6.21
CA ALA A 86 -13.00 5.92 -5.53
C ALA A 86 -12.66 6.86 -4.36
N VAL A 87 -12.97 8.15 -4.48
CA VAL A 87 -12.62 9.16 -3.46
C VAL A 87 -13.36 8.92 -2.14
N PRO A 88 -14.70 8.73 -2.10
CA PRO A 88 -15.41 8.56 -0.83
C PRO A 88 -14.88 7.45 0.08
N PRO A 89 -14.72 6.18 -0.35
CA PRO A 89 -14.17 5.14 0.53
C PRO A 89 -12.73 5.40 0.93
N SER A 90 -11.94 6.08 0.09
CA SER A 90 -10.57 6.49 0.43
C SER A 90 -10.54 7.50 1.57
N LEU A 91 -11.48 8.44 1.59
CA LEU A 91 -11.58 9.46 2.65
C LEU A 91 -12.16 8.89 3.93
N VAL A 92 -13.21 8.07 3.83
CA VAL A 92 -13.85 7.45 5.00
C VAL A 92 -12.88 6.55 5.77
N ILE A 93 -12.09 5.74 5.07
CA ILE A 93 -11.18 4.78 5.71
C ILE A 93 -9.80 5.41 5.94
N GLY A 94 -9.31 6.19 4.96
CA GLY A 94 -8.00 6.85 5.04
C GLY A 94 -6.81 5.89 4.89
N ASN A 95 -6.99 4.74 4.25
CA ASN A 95 -5.96 3.70 4.12
C ASN A 95 -5.03 3.95 2.91
N ILE A 96 -3.88 3.29 2.89
CA ILE A 96 -2.78 3.58 1.96
C ILE A 96 -2.92 2.95 0.57
N GLU A 97 -4.04 2.29 0.23
CA GLU A 97 -4.22 1.60 -1.06
C GLU A 97 -3.96 2.49 -2.28
N PRO A 98 -4.41 3.77 -2.33
CA PRO A 98 -4.04 4.67 -3.42
C PRO A 98 -2.52 4.83 -3.58
N PHE A 99 -1.76 4.90 -2.47
CA PHE A 99 -0.30 4.99 -2.52
C PHE A 99 0.35 3.67 -2.96
N LEU A 100 -0.20 2.52 -2.56
CA LEU A 100 0.23 1.21 -3.06
C LEU A 100 0.05 1.12 -4.58
N ALA A 101 -1.08 1.60 -5.10
CA ALA A 101 -1.36 1.66 -6.53
C ALA A 101 -0.37 2.59 -7.27
N VAL A 102 -0.03 3.75 -6.68
CA VAL A 102 1.00 4.65 -7.21
C VAL A 102 2.36 3.95 -7.23
N ALA A 103 2.75 3.30 -6.14
CA ALA A 103 4.02 2.58 -6.01
C ALA A 103 4.13 1.44 -7.04
N ALA A 104 3.03 0.74 -7.34
CA ALA A 104 3.03 -0.30 -8.38
C ALA A 104 3.34 0.27 -9.78
N VAL A 105 2.79 1.45 -10.10
CA VAL A 105 3.04 2.11 -11.39
C VAL A 105 4.46 2.68 -11.46
N ILE A 106 4.88 3.44 -10.45
CA ILE A 106 6.21 4.05 -10.40
C ILE A 106 7.27 2.97 -10.32
N GLY A 107 7.04 1.92 -9.53
CA GLY A 107 7.94 0.82 -9.26
C GLY A 107 8.34 0.03 -10.49
N LEU A 108 7.51 -0.02 -11.54
CA LEU A 108 7.90 -0.64 -12.82
C LEU A 108 9.00 0.14 -13.56
N ARG A 109 9.15 1.44 -13.29
CA ARG A 109 10.16 2.31 -13.90
C ARG A 109 11.29 2.69 -12.94
N HIS A 110 10.97 2.77 -11.67
CA HIS A 110 11.89 3.12 -10.58
C HIS A 110 11.78 2.03 -9.49
N PRO A 111 12.48 0.88 -9.67
CA PRO A 111 12.32 -0.30 -8.82
C PRO A 111 12.38 -0.07 -7.31
N PRO A 112 13.21 0.85 -6.76
CA PRO A 112 13.22 1.14 -5.33
C PRO A 112 11.86 1.59 -4.75
N ALA A 113 10.93 2.10 -5.57
CA ALA A 113 9.58 2.46 -5.10
C ALA A 113 8.78 1.27 -4.56
N TRP A 114 9.17 0.03 -4.89
CA TRP A 114 8.59 -1.18 -4.27
C TRP A 114 8.90 -1.33 -2.78
N ALA A 115 9.84 -0.57 -2.23
CA ALA A 115 10.07 -0.50 -0.78
C ALA A 115 8.78 -0.09 -0.04
N PHE A 116 7.98 0.82 -0.60
CA PHE A 116 6.74 1.27 0.03
C PHE A 116 5.75 0.12 0.31
N PRO A 117 5.28 -0.66 -0.69
CA PRO A 117 4.42 -1.82 -0.43
C PRO A 117 5.12 -2.90 0.40
N LEU A 118 6.42 -3.17 0.21
CA LEU A 118 7.15 -4.17 0.99
C LEU A 118 7.24 -3.83 2.49
N LEU A 119 7.27 -2.55 2.84
CA LEU A 119 7.41 -2.07 4.22
C LEU A 119 6.09 -1.63 4.87
N THR A 120 4.98 -1.66 4.14
CA THR A 120 3.66 -1.30 4.66
C THR A 120 2.67 -2.45 4.57
N LYS A 121 2.54 -3.10 3.40
CA LYS A 121 1.70 -4.29 3.20
C LYS A 121 2.52 -5.35 2.46
N VAL A 122 3.39 -6.03 3.21
CA VAL A 122 4.43 -6.96 2.73
C VAL A 122 3.97 -7.83 1.55
N THR A 123 2.80 -8.47 1.66
CA THR A 123 2.28 -9.39 0.63
C THR A 123 1.95 -8.71 -0.70
N THR A 124 1.66 -7.41 -0.71
CA THR A 124 1.41 -6.63 -1.93
C THR A 124 2.69 -6.16 -2.63
N GLY A 125 3.87 -6.34 -2.02
CA GLY A 125 5.18 -6.02 -2.57
C GLY A 125 5.65 -6.97 -3.68
N LEU A 126 4.87 -7.11 -4.75
CA LEU A 126 5.06 -8.13 -5.79
C LEU A 126 6.07 -7.75 -6.90
N GLY A 127 6.59 -6.53 -6.90
CA GLY A 127 7.53 -6.02 -7.90
C GLY A 127 8.81 -6.81 -8.11
N PRO A 128 9.58 -7.12 -7.06
CA PRO A 128 10.81 -7.91 -7.20
C PRO A 128 10.53 -9.25 -7.90
N LEU A 129 9.42 -9.91 -7.58
CA LEU A 129 9.00 -11.15 -8.22
C LEU A 129 8.63 -10.93 -9.69
N TRP A 130 7.89 -9.87 -10.00
CA TRP A 130 7.59 -9.49 -11.38
C TRP A 130 8.86 -9.37 -12.23
N PHE A 131 9.87 -8.64 -11.72
CA PHE A 131 11.16 -8.47 -12.38
C PHE A 131 11.93 -9.80 -12.51
N ALA A 132 11.98 -10.60 -11.44
CA ALA A 132 12.68 -11.87 -11.43
C ALA A 132 12.10 -12.86 -12.47
N VAL A 133 10.77 -12.96 -12.58
CA VAL A 133 10.09 -13.80 -13.58
C VAL A 133 10.45 -13.38 -15.01
N ARG A 134 10.63 -12.07 -15.23
CA ARG A 134 11.05 -11.49 -16.51
C ARG A 134 12.55 -11.50 -16.74
N ARG A 135 13.34 -12.06 -15.80
CA ARG A 135 14.81 -12.05 -15.79
C ARG A 135 15.42 -10.65 -15.82
N GLU A 136 14.67 -9.65 -15.32
CA GLU A 136 15.11 -8.28 -15.17
C GLU A 136 15.89 -8.12 -13.84
N TRP A 137 17.00 -8.85 -13.72
CA TRP A 137 17.75 -9.01 -12.46
C TRP A 137 18.24 -7.68 -11.87
N ARG A 138 18.60 -6.71 -12.72
CA ARG A 138 18.97 -5.36 -12.26
C ARG A 138 17.80 -4.69 -11.56
N SER A 139 16.61 -4.73 -12.14
CA SER A 139 15.41 -4.14 -11.55
C SER A 139 15.00 -4.85 -10.27
N ALA A 140 15.05 -6.19 -10.25
CA ALA A 140 14.81 -6.99 -9.05
C ALA A 140 15.81 -6.61 -7.93
N GLY A 141 17.10 -6.54 -8.27
CA GLY A 141 18.16 -6.15 -7.35
C GLY A 141 17.99 -4.72 -6.82
N LEU A 142 17.62 -3.76 -7.66
CA LEU A 142 17.36 -2.38 -7.23
C LEU A 142 16.15 -2.27 -6.30
N ALA A 143 15.08 -3.04 -6.53
CA ALA A 143 13.92 -3.07 -5.64
C ALA A 143 14.30 -3.63 -4.26
N VAL A 144 15.06 -4.73 -4.23
CA VAL A 144 15.55 -5.34 -2.98
C VAL A 144 16.53 -4.41 -2.26
N ALA A 145 17.54 -3.88 -2.96
CA ALA A 145 18.55 -2.99 -2.39
C ALA A 145 17.95 -1.68 -1.87
N GLY A 146 17.00 -1.08 -2.61
CA GLY A 146 16.28 0.11 -2.16
C GLY A 146 15.48 -0.15 -0.88
N THR A 147 14.83 -1.31 -0.79
CA THR A 147 14.12 -1.72 0.42
C THR A 147 15.09 -1.93 1.59
N ALA A 148 16.18 -2.65 1.36
CA ALA A 148 17.20 -2.90 2.37
C ALA A 148 17.85 -1.61 2.88
N LEU A 149 18.06 -0.61 2.01
CA LEU A 149 18.57 0.70 2.40
C LEU A 149 17.60 1.42 3.35
N VAL A 150 16.29 1.43 3.01
CA VAL A 150 15.27 2.04 3.88
C VAL A 150 15.20 1.33 5.22
N VAL A 151 15.22 -0.01 5.23
CA VAL A 151 15.28 -0.81 6.46
C VAL A 151 16.52 -0.44 7.29
N THR A 152 17.68 -0.37 6.67
CA THR A 152 18.96 -0.10 7.36
C THR A 152 18.95 1.29 8.01
N VAL A 153 18.54 2.32 7.28
CA VAL A 153 18.45 3.69 7.80
C VAL A 153 17.42 3.77 8.93
N SER A 154 16.26 3.15 8.74
CA SER A 154 15.20 3.12 9.75
C SER A 154 15.61 2.37 11.02
N PHE A 155 16.30 1.24 10.86
CA PHE A 155 16.80 0.40 11.94
C PHE A 155 17.88 1.11 12.74
N ALA A 156 18.79 1.84 12.09
CA ALA A 156 19.80 2.64 12.76
C ALA A 156 19.19 3.73 13.65
N ALA A 157 18.01 4.25 13.29
CA ALA A 157 17.33 5.28 14.06
C ALA A 157 16.51 4.73 15.25
N ALA A 158 15.90 3.55 15.12
CA ALA A 158 15.05 2.95 16.16
C ALA A 158 15.06 1.41 16.08
N PRO A 159 16.14 0.74 16.52
CA PRO A 159 16.30 -0.71 16.36
C PRO A 159 15.28 -1.51 17.20
N ASP A 160 14.91 -1.01 18.37
CA ASP A 160 13.92 -1.61 19.27
C ASP A 160 12.55 -1.77 18.59
N LEU A 161 12.11 -0.76 17.83
CA LEU A 161 10.83 -0.79 17.12
C LEU A 161 10.78 -1.90 16.06
N TRP A 162 11.92 -2.25 15.46
CA TRP A 162 11.98 -3.34 14.49
C TRP A 162 11.80 -4.71 15.15
N PHE A 163 12.41 -4.93 16.31
CA PHE A 163 12.19 -6.15 17.08
C PHE A 163 10.74 -6.27 17.53
N ARG A 164 10.16 -5.18 18.05
CA ARG A 164 8.73 -5.11 18.42
C ARG A 164 7.81 -5.39 17.23
N TRP A 165 8.12 -4.86 16.04
CA TRP A 165 7.32 -5.10 14.84
C TRP A 165 7.39 -6.56 14.38
N VAL A 166 8.57 -7.19 14.41
CA VAL A 166 8.73 -8.62 14.08
C VAL A 166 7.97 -9.49 15.08
N GLU A 167 8.07 -9.18 16.38
CA GLU A 167 7.30 -9.85 17.42
C GLU A 167 5.80 -9.69 17.18
N PHE A 168 5.34 -8.46 16.93
CA PHE A 168 3.95 -8.15 16.59
C PHE A 168 3.44 -8.98 15.39
N LEU A 169 4.22 -9.08 14.31
CA LEU A 169 3.84 -9.90 13.15
C LEU A 169 3.74 -11.39 13.51
N SER A 170 4.72 -11.91 14.26
CA SER A 170 4.77 -13.33 14.63
C SER A 170 3.60 -13.74 15.55
N SER A 171 3.25 -12.87 16.50
CA SER A 171 2.17 -13.06 17.47
C SER A 171 0.78 -12.93 16.85
N ASN A 172 0.68 -12.38 15.63
CA ASN A 172 -0.59 -12.13 14.94
C ASN A 172 -0.76 -12.90 13.63
N THR A 173 0.03 -13.96 13.41
CA THR A 173 -0.03 -14.81 12.20
C THR A 173 -1.39 -15.47 11.95
N GLY A 174 -2.20 -15.65 13.01
CA GLY A 174 -3.57 -16.20 12.95
C GLY A 174 -4.69 -15.16 13.00
N ALA A 175 -4.37 -13.87 12.94
CA ALA A 175 -5.39 -12.82 13.00
C ALA A 175 -6.45 -13.03 11.89
N PRO A 176 -7.75 -12.93 12.21
CA PRO A 176 -8.82 -13.28 11.27
C PRO A 176 -8.73 -12.46 9.98
N THR A 177 -8.49 -13.13 8.86
CA THR A 177 -8.66 -12.55 7.54
C THR A 177 -10.15 -12.50 7.21
N ARG A 178 -10.64 -11.37 6.69
CA ARG A 178 -12.09 -11.23 6.44
C ARG A 178 -12.62 -12.05 5.25
N VAL A 179 -11.75 -12.61 4.40
CA VAL A 179 -12.19 -13.32 3.18
C VAL A 179 -11.39 -14.59 2.88
N LEU A 180 -10.12 -14.48 2.48
CA LEU A 180 -9.30 -15.64 2.08
C LEU A 180 -8.11 -15.82 3.04
N PRO A 181 -7.86 -17.06 3.53
CA PRO A 181 -6.69 -17.34 4.35
C PRO A 181 -5.40 -17.09 3.55
N ILE A 182 -4.31 -16.76 4.26
CA ILE A 182 -3.02 -16.41 3.65
C ILE A 182 -2.52 -17.48 2.67
N TRP A 183 -2.71 -18.76 3.01
CA TRP A 183 -2.32 -19.92 2.21
C TRP A 183 -3.11 -20.10 0.90
N VAL A 184 -4.23 -19.40 0.74
CA VAL A 184 -4.99 -19.37 -0.53
C VAL A 184 -4.68 -18.10 -1.29
N ARG A 185 -4.76 -16.94 -0.63
CA ARG A 185 -4.67 -15.64 -1.28
C ARG A 185 -3.27 -15.35 -1.84
N VAL A 186 -2.21 -15.75 -1.12
CA VAL A 186 -0.82 -15.54 -1.57
C VAL A 186 -0.51 -16.41 -2.79
N PRO A 187 -0.77 -17.73 -2.80
CA PRO A 187 -0.60 -18.53 -4.02
C PRO A 187 -1.40 -18.00 -5.21
N LEU A 188 -2.64 -17.55 -5.01
CA LEU A 188 -3.42 -16.94 -6.09
C LEU A 188 -2.76 -15.68 -6.64
N ALA A 189 -2.30 -14.78 -5.76
CA ALA A 189 -1.56 -13.59 -6.15
C ALA A 189 -0.27 -13.93 -6.92
N LEU A 190 0.47 -14.96 -6.48
CA LEU A 190 1.67 -15.46 -7.14
C LEU A 190 1.37 -15.98 -8.56
N VAL A 191 0.30 -16.76 -8.72
CA VAL A 191 -0.14 -17.23 -10.04
C VAL A 191 -0.44 -16.06 -10.97
N VAL A 192 -1.19 -15.06 -10.49
CA VAL A 192 -1.57 -13.89 -11.31
C VAL A 192 -0.35 -13.04 -11.68
N VAL A 193 0.57 -12.76 -10.74
CA VAL A 193 1.77 -11.96 -11.05
C VAL A 193 2.71 -12.70 -11.99
N VAL A 194 2.91 -14.01 -11.81
CA VAL A 194 3.75 -14.83 -12.70
C VAL A 194 3.14 -14.88 -14.10
N TRP A 195 1.83 -15.11 -14.20
CA TRP A 195 1.12 -15.09 -15.48
C TRP A 195 1.23 -13.72 -16.16
N GLY A 196 0.97 -12.64 -15.43
CA GLY A 196 1.05 -11.28 -15.94
C GLY A 196 2.46 -10.93 -16.43
N ALA A 197 3.48 -11.30 -15.66
CA ALA A 197 4.88 -11.05 -15.98
C ALA A 197 5.29 -11.77 -17.28
N ARG A 198 4.92 -13.06 -17.40
CA ARG A 198 5.18 -13.90 -18.59
C ARG A 198 4.43 -13.43 -19.84
N ARG A 199 3.24 -12.85 -19.67
CA ARG A 199 2.40 -12.34 -20.76
C ARG A 199 2.61 -10.85 -21.06
N ALA A 200 3.56 -10.20 -20.39
CA ALA A 200 3.78 -8.76 -20.47
C ALA A 200 2.50 -7.94 -20.24
N ARG A 201 1.74 -8.30 -19.20
CA ARG A 201 0.50 -7.63 -18.77
C ARG A 201 0.61 -7.02 -17.38
N PRO A 202 1.36 -5.91 -17.18
CA PRO A 202 1.49 -5.19 -15.91
C PRO A 202 0.15 -4.84 -15.27
N ALA A 203 -0.96 -4.70 -15.99
CA ALA A 203 -2.27 -4.55 -15.37
C ALA A 203 -2.65 -5.71 -14.42
N ALA A 204 -2.06 -6.90 -14.61
CA ALA A 204 -2.21 -8.04 -13.70
C ALA A 204 -1.63 -7.78 -12.30
N LEU A 205 -0.68 -6.85 -12.14
CA LEU A 205 -0.14 -6.49 -10.83
C LEU A 205 -1.22 -5.92 -9.91
N ALA A 206 -2.11 -5.07 -10.43
CA ALA A 206 -3.20 -4.51 -9.64
C ALA A 206 -4.09 -5.63 -9.06
N TRP A 207 -4.44 -6.61 -9.90
CA TRP A 207 -5.23 -7.78 -9.46
C TRP A 207 -4.47 -8.67 -8.48
N ALA A 208 -3.19 -8.94 -8.74
CA ALA A 208 -2.36 -9.73 -7.85
C ALA A 208 -2.21 -9.05 -6.48
N MET A 209 -2.07 -7.73 -6.44
CA MET A 209 -1.99 -6.95 -5.19
C MET A 209 -3.31 -7.01 -4.40
N ILE A 210 -4.47 -6.98 -5.07
CA ILE A 210 -5.78 -7.16 -4.42
C ILE A 210 -5.90 -8.55 -3.79
N LEU A 211 -5.55 -9.60 -4.55
CA LEU A 211 -5.51 -10.96 -4.01
C LEU A 211 -4.55 -11.05 -2.83
N ALA A 212 -3.44 -10.32 -2.89
CA ALA A 212 -2.46 -10.28 -1.83
C ALA A 212 -2.84 -9.40 -0.64
N THR A 213 -3.96 -8.65 -0.63
CA THR A 213 -4.36 -7.92 0.59
C THR A 213 -5.00 -8.87 1.61
N PRO A 214 -4.71 -8.71 2.93
CA PRO A 214 -5.32 -9.54 3.98
C PRO A 214 -6.79 -9.20 4.26
N VAL A 215 -7.22 -7.99 3.89
CA VAL A 215 -8.59 -7.49 4.09
C VAL A 215 -9.10 -7.00 2.75
N TRP A 216 -10.14 -7.66 2.23
CA TRP A 216 -10.84 -7.19 1.05
C TRP A 216 -11.93 -6.21 1.52
N SER A 217 -11.63 -4.93 1.38
CA SER A 217 -12.54 -3.82 1.64
C SER A 217 -12.79 -3.04 0.36
N ALA A 218 -13.70 -2.06 0.40
CA ALA A 218 -13.83 -1.08 -0.68
C ALA A 218 -12.49 -0.41 -1.02
N SER A 219 -11.60 -0.23 -0.03
CA SER A 219 -10.25 0.29 -0.26
C SER A 219 -9.35 -0.65 -1.06
N ALA A 220 -9.47 -1.97 -0.89
CA ALA A 220 -8.66 -2.93 -1.66
C ALA A 220 -8.92 -2.79 -3.17
N VAL A 221 -10.18 -2.57 -3.58
CA VAL A 221 -10.56 -2.38 -4.99
C VAL A 221 -9.89 -1.14 -5.60
N LEU A 222 -9.49 -0.15 -4.79
CA LEU A 222 -8.79 1.05 -5.25
C LEU A 222 -7.43 0.76 -5.88
N LEU A 223 -6.83 -0.41 -5.61
CA LEU A 223 -5.64 -0.86 -6.31
C LEU A 223 -5.84 -0.96 -7.83
N LEU A 224 -7.08 -1.17 -8.29
CA LEU A 224 -7.43 -1.13 -9.72
C LEU A 224 -7.27 0.26 -10.35
N ALA A 225 -7.18 1.34 -9.57
CA ALA A 225 -6.89 2.67 -10.08
C ALA A 225 -5.51 2.73 -10.77
N ALA A 226 -4.60 1.78 -10.53
CA ALA A 226 -3.34 1.66 -11.27
C ALA A 226 -3.52 1.22 -12.73
N VAL A 227 -4.59 0.49 -13.06
CA VAL A 227 -4.79 -0.16 -14.38
C VAL A 227 -4.65 0.80 -15.57
N PRO A 228 -5.24 2.03 -15.58
CA PRO A 228 -5.09 2.94 -16.71
C PRO A 228 -3.64 3.30 -17.04
N ARG A 229 -2.76 3.44 -16.04
CA ARG A 229 -1.33 3.69 -16.28
C ARG A 229 -0.56 2.43 -16.61
N LEU A 230 -0.83 1.33 -15.91
CA LEU A 230 -0.17 0.06 -16.16
C LEU A 230 -0.39 -0.40 -17.60
N ARG A 231 -1.62 -0.27 -18.13
CA ARG A 231 -1.94 -0.57 -19.54
C ARG A 231 -1.19 0.30 -20.54
N ARG A 232 -0.95 1.58 -20.23
CA ARG A 232 -0.14 2.44 -21.11
C ARG A 232 1.33 2.01 -21.15
N ALA A 233 1.84 1.43 -20.06
CA ALA A 233 3.18 0.85 -20.07
C ALA A 233 3.27 -0.44 -20.92
N GLU A 234 2.17 -1.21 -21.04
CA GLU A 234 2.07 -2.37 -21.96
C GLU A 234 2.30 -1.95 -23.40
N VAL A 235 1.57 -0.91 -23.83
CA VAL A 235 1.61 -0.42 -25.22
C VAL A 235 2.96 0.22 -25.57
N ALA A 236 3.73 0.68 -24.57
CA ALA A 236 5.02 1.33 -24.78
C ALA A 236 6.23 0.37 -24.79
N SER A 237 6.03 -0.92 -24.52
CA SER A 237 7.09 -1.92 -24.59
C SER A 237 7.13 -2.52 -26.02
N PRO A 238 8.23 -2.36 -26.78
CA PRO A 238 8.36 -2.92 -28.13
C PRO A 238 8.36 -4.45 -28.16
#